data_AF-A0A532ETP1-F1
#
_entry.id   AF-A0A532ETP1-F1
#
_cell.length_a   1.000
_cell.length_b   1.000
_cell.length_c   1.000
_cell.angle_alpha   90.00
_cell.angle_beta   90.00
_cell.angle_gamma   90.00
#
_symmetry.space_group_name_H-M   'P 1'
#
loop_
_entity.id
_entity.type
_entity.pdbx_description
1 polymer ?
#
loop_
_entity_poly.entity_id
_entity_poly.type
_entity_poly.pdbx_seq_one_letter_code
_entity_poly.pdbx_strand_id
1 'polypeptide(L)'
;MTSWAKIFVLALPLLMWSCAQSPYERGIHPAGLSRNDVERDYMECEYKARLANEQHFYSQSSPFPFSAGPQSPADHARALHGITTINAMRDTCLAAKGYHLN
;
A
#
# COMPACT_ATOMS: atom_id res chain seq x y z
N MET A 1 -3.64 -12.76 -39.95
CA MET A 1 -4.22 -11.64 -39.16
C MET A 1 -4.31 -11.91 -37.65
N THR A 2 -3.95 -13.10 -37.14
CA THR A 2 -4.10 -13.48 -35.72
C THR A 2 -2.91 -13.16 -34.81
N SER A 3 -1.75 -12.80 -35.36
CA SER A 3 -0.53 -12.54 -34.58
C SER A 3 -0.55 -11.19 -33.85
N TRP A 4 -1.07 -10.15 -34.51
CA TRP A 4 -1.16 -8.80 -33.96
C TRP A 4 -2.12 -8.70 -32.76
N ALA A 5 -3.24 -9.43 -32.81
CA ALA A 5 -4.19 -9.50 -31.71
C ALA A 5 -3.55 -10.03 -30.41
N LYS A 6 -2.63 -11.00 -30.51
CA LYS A 6 -1.92 -11.55 -29.34
C LYS A 6 -0.95 -10.54 -28.72
N ILE A 7 -0.27 -9.75 -29.56
CA ILE A 7 0.65 -8.69 -29.10
C ILE A 7 -0.13 -7.60 -28.37
N PHE A 8 -1.27 -7.17 -28.90
CA PHE A 8 -2.12 -6.18 -28.23
C PHE A 8 -2.65 -6.70 -26.89
N VAL A 9 -3.10 -7.96 -26.82
CA VAL A 9 -3.61 -8.56 -25.57
C VAL A 9 -2.52 -8.67 -24.48
N LEU A 10 -1.26 -8.91 -24.86
CA LEU A 10 -0.14 -8.96 -23.91
C LEU A 10 0.43 -7.58 -23.56
N ALA A 11 0.42 -6.63 -24.49
CA ALA A 11 0.97 -5.29 -24.28
C ALA A 11 0.02 -4.37 -23.51
N LEU A 12 -1.30 -4.53 -23.66
CA LEU A 12 -2.30 -3.71 -22.97
C LEU A 12 -2.20 -3.76 -21.43
N PRO A 13 -2.04 -4.93 -20.77
CA PRO A 13 -1.89 -4.97 -19.32
C PRO A 13 -0.56 -4.39 -18.82
N LEU A 14 0.52 -4.48 -19.61
CA LEU A 14 1.82 -3.88 -19.26
C LEU A 14 1.77 -2.35 -19.27
N LEU A 15 1.09 -1.76 -20.26
CA LEU A 15 0.89 -0.31 -20.34
C LEU A 15 -0.03 0.21 -19.22
N MET A 16 -1.04 -0.57 -18.83
CA MET A 16 -1.93 -0.23 -17.73
C MET A 16 -1.22 -0.24 -16.36
N TRP A 17 -0.22 -1.11 -16.17
CA TRP A 17 0.54 -1.16 -14.91
C TRP A 17 1.49 0.03 -14.73
N SER A 18 1.99 0.60 -15.82
CA SER A 18 2.83 1.81 -15.75
C SER A 18 2.05 3.09 -15.40
N CYS A 19 0.72 3.06 -15.42
CA CYS A 19 -0.13 4.16 -14.99
C CYS A 19 -0.55 4.05 -13.50
N ALA A 20 -0.16 2.99 -12.80
CA ALA A 20 -0.38 2.91 -11.36
C ALA A 20 0.48 3.97 -10.67
N GLN A 21 -0.17 4.95 -10.02
CA GLN A 21 0.52 5.93 -9.19
C GLN A 21 1.40 5.18 -8.19
N SER A 22 2.68 5.56 -8.15
CA SER A 22 3.63 5.00 -7.21
C SER A 22 3.06 5.13 -5.79
N PRO A 23 3.02 4.07 -4.97
CA PRO A 23 2.54 4.18 -3.59
C PRO A 23 3.37 5.19 -2.77
N TYR A 24 4.59 5.49 -3.23
CA TYR A 24 5.53 6.43 -2.64
C TYR A 24 5.24 7.89 -3.00
N GLU A 25 4.43 8.18 -4.03
CA GLU A 25 3.95 9.54 -4.35
C GLU A 25 2.71 9.89 -3.51
N ARG A 26 2.86 9.75 -2.19
CA ARG A 26 1.79 10.03 -1.23
C ARG A 26 1.88 11.50 -0.81
N GLY A 27 1.20 12.37 -1.55
CA GLY A 27 1.17 13.80 -1.26
C GLY A 27 2.44 14.57 -1.66
N ILE A 28 2.66 15.74 -1.07
CA ILE A 28 3.82 16.60 -1.36
C ILE A 28 4.93 16.26 -0.35
N HIS A 29 6.10 15.89 -0.85
CA HIS A 29 7.27 15.61 -0.04
C HIS A 29 8.09 16.89 0.24
N PRO A 30 8.87 16.93 1.34
CA PRO A 30 9.76 18.06 1.64
C PRO A 30 10.72 18.40 0.49
N ALA A 31 11.11 19.67 0.40
CA ALA A 31 12.08 20.14 -0.58
C ALA A 31 13.47 19.53 -0.30
N GLY A 32 14.20 19.16 -1.36
CA GLY A 32 15.58 18.65 -1.26
C GLY A 32 15.71 17.14 -1.09
N LEU A 33 14.62 16.39 -0.99
CA LEU A 33 14.64 14.92 -0.99
C LEU A 33 14.78 14.38 -2.41
N SER A 34 15.65 13.38 -2.58
CA SER A 34 15.69 12.58 -3.80
C SER A 34 14.56 11.53 -3.78
N ARG A 35 14.25 10.93 -4.94
CA ARG A 35 13.27 9.84 -5.04
C ARG A 35 13.60 8.66 -4.11
N ASN A 36 14.89 8.35 -3.96
CA ASN A 36 15.33 7.27 -3.08
C ASN A 36 15.11 7.60 -1.59
N ASP A 37 15.23 8.88 -1.22
CA ASP A 37 14.96 9.30 0.15
C ASP A 37 13.48 9.20 0.48
N VAL A 38 12.61 9.60 -0.47
CA VAL A 38 11.15 9.45 -0.35
C VAL A 38 10.75 7.98 -0.19
N GLU A 39 11.31 7.10 -1.01
CA GLU A 39 11.05 5.66 -0.92
C GLU A 39 11.54 5.10 0.41
N ARG A 40 12.73 5.50 0.88
CA ARG A 40 13.27 5.08 2.17
C ARG A 40 12.38 5.52 3.33
N ASP A 41 11.95 6.78 3.34
CA ASP A 41 11.07 7.32 4.39
C ASP A 41 9.74 6.60 4.42
N TYR A 42 9.15 6.35 3.25
CA TYR A 42 7.92 5.59 3.14
C TYR A 42 8.08 4.18 3.68
N MET A 43 9.13 3.47 3.28
CA MET A 43 9.38 2.09 3.72
C MET A 43 9.65 2.02 5.22
N GLU A 44 10.35 3.01 5.79
CA GLU A 44 10.56 3.12 7.23
C GLU A 44 9.23 3.31 7.98
N CYS A 45 8.39 4.23 7.51
CA CYS A 45 7.09 4.51 8.12
C CYS A 45 6.11 3.33 7.97
N GLU A 46 6.10 2.67 6.81
CA GLU A 46 5.32 1.45 6.55
C GLU A 46 5.74 0.33 7.50
N TYR A 47 7.05 0.10 7.66
CA TYR A 47 7.57 -0.91 8.55
C TYR A 47 7.15 -0.66 10.00
N LYS A 48 7.30 0.57 10.49
CA LYS A 48 6.88 0.96 11.85
C LYS A 48 5.38 0.81 12.05
N ALA A 49 4.57 1.23 11.08
CA ALA A 49 3.12 1.11 11.12
C ALA A 49 2.66 -0.35 11.17
N ARG A 50 3.32 -1.24 10.43
CA ARG A 50 3.06 -2.69 10.49
C ARG A 50 3.45 -3.27 11.84
N LEU A 51 4.65 -2.97 12.32
CA LEU A 51 5.15 -3.48 13.61
C LEU A 51 4.22 -3.11 14.77
N ALA A 52 3.69 -1.88 14.78
CA ALA A 52 2.74 -1.42 15.79
C ALA A 52 1.37 -2.16 15.74
N ASN A 53 1.03 -2.79 14.62
CA ASN A 53 -0.26 -3.43 14.38
C ASN A 53 -0.22 -4.97 14.31
N GLU A 54 0.97 -5.58 14.42
CA GLU A 54 1.17 -7.03 14.28
C GLU A 54 0.29 -7.85 15.24
N GLN A 55 0.08 -7.36 16.46
CA GLN A 55 -0.64 -8.09 17.51
C GLN A 55 -2.14 -7.75 17.59
N HIS A 56 -2.56 -6.60 17.07
CA HIS A 56 -3.92 -6.09 17.27
C HIS A 56 -4.84 -6.29 16.06
N PHE A 57 -4.31 -6.18 14.84
CA PHE A 57 -5.14 -6.20 13.64
C PHE A 57 -4.55 -6.94 12.44
N TYR A 58 -3.23 -7.15 12.40
CA TYR A 58 -2.53 -7.71 11.24
C TYR A 58 -1.58 -8.83 11.67
N SER A 59 -2.10 -10.03 11.94
CA SER A 59 -1.26 -11.22 12.04
C SER A 59 -1.24 -11.95 10.69
N GLN A 60 -0.12 -12.57 10.30
CA GLN A 60 -0.10 -13.49 9.14
C GLN A 60 -1.05 -14.68 9.34
N SER A 61 -1.48 -14.95 10.58
CA SER A 61 -2.50 -15.93 10.92
C SER A 61 -3.93 -15.41 10.81
N SER A 62 -4.13 -14.12 10.50
CA SER A 62 -5.46 -13.55 10.36
C SER A 62 -6.12 -14.08 9.07
N PRO A 63 -7.38 -14.52 9.12
CA PRO A 63 -8.08 -15.06 7.95
C PRO A 63 -8.27 -14.06 6.80
N PHE A 64 -8.05 -12.77 7.05
CA PHE A 64 -8.30 -11.68 6.10
C PHE A 64 -7.02 -10.87 5.84
N PRO A 65 -6.69 -10.52 4.59
CA PRO A 65 -7.31 -10.94 3.32
C PRO A 65 -6.81 -12.31 2.82
N PHE A 66 -6.03 -13.05 3.62
CA PHE A 66 -5.20 -14.16 3.14
C PHE A 66 -5.89 -15.54 3.04
N SER A 67 -7.16 -15.68 3.46
CA SER A 67 -7.92 -16.92 3.32
C SER A 67 -9.05 -16.80 2.29
N ALA A 68 -9.22 -17.86 1.48
CA ALA A 68 -10.25 -17.98 0.46
C ALA A 68 -11.62 -18.50 1.00
N GLY A 69 -11.78 -18.58 2.33
CA GLY A 69 -12.98 -19.12 2.97
C GLY A 69 -14.09 -18.08 3.21
N PRO A 70 -15.30 -18.52 3.62
CA PRO A 70 -16.37 -17.61 4.05
C PRO A 70 -15.90 -16.78 5.24
N GLN A 71 -15.93 -15.46 5.10
CA GLN A 71 -15.48 -14.53 6.13
C GLN A 71 -16.66 -14.01 6.94
N SER A 72 -16.53 -13.99 8.27
CA SER A 72 -17.53 -13.34 9.10
C SER A 72 -17.44 -11.81 8.93
N PRO A 73 -18.56 -11.06 9.01
CA PRO A 73 -18.53 -9.59 8.96
C PRO A 73 -17.61 -8.97 10.03
N ALA A 74 -17.47 -9.63 11.18
CA ALA A 74 -16.60 -9.19 12.26
C ALA A 74 -15.11 -9.30 11.89
N ASP A 75 -14.71 -10.37 11.21
CA ASP A 75 -13.32 -10.55 10.76
C ASP A 75 -12.96 -9.57 9.63
N HIS A 76 -13.91 -9.33 8.71
CA HIS A 76 -13.78 -8.30 7.69
C HIS A 76 -13.60 -6.92 8.30
N ALA A 77 -14.44 -6.55 9.28
CA ALA A 77 -14.36 -5.26 9.96
C ALA A 77 -13.04 -5.09 10.73
N ARG A 78 -12.58 -6.13 11.44
CA ARG A 78 -11.29 -6.12 12.15
C ARG A 78 -10.12 -5.88 11.20
N ALA A 79 -10.14 -6.50 10.04
CA ALA A 79 -9.04 -6.39 9.11
C ALA A 79 -9.09 -5.10 8.28
N LEU A 80 -10.28 -4.62 7.91
CA LEU A 80 -10.44 -3.27 7.37
C LEU A 80 -9.91 -2.24 8.38
N HIS A 81 -10.28 -2.39 9.66
CA HIS A 81 -9.77 -1.53 10.72
C HIS A 81 -8.24 -1.60 10.80
N GLY A 82 -7.64 -2.79 10.72
CA GLY A 82 -6.18 -2.96 10.68
C GLY A 82 -5.51 -2.24 9.53
N ILE A 83 -6.04 -2.40 8.31
CA ILE A 83 -5.52 -1.71 7.12
C ILE A 83 -5.62 -0.20 7.30
N THR A 84 -6.76 0.30 7.80
CA THR A 84 -6.95 1.73 8.04
C THR A 84 -6.00 2.25 9.11
N THR A 85 -5.75 1.50 10.19
CA THR A 85 -4.83 1.89 11.26
C THR A 85 -3.39 1.92 10.77
N ILE A 86 -2.95 0.93 10.00
CA ILE A 86 -1.61 0.93 9.38
C ILE A 86 -1.44 2.14 8.47
N ASN A 87 -2.44 2.42 7.62
CA ASN A 87 -2.40 3.59 6.74
C ASN A 87 -2.33 4.89 7.54
N ALA A 88 -3.17 5.06 8.56
CA ALA A 88 -3.18 6.25 9.41
C ALA A 88 -1.86 6.42 10.18
N MET A 89 -1.25 5.33 10.67
CA MET A 89 0.03 5.39 11.36
C MET A 89 1.19 5.72 10.43
N ARG A 90 1.24 5.11 9.23
CA ARG A 90 2.23 5.47 8.21
C ARG A 90 2.10 6.95 7.85
N ASP A 91 0.88 7.40 7.63
CA ASP A 91 0.58 8.76 7.22
C ASP A 91 0.96 9.74 8.35
N THR A 92 0.72 9.39 9.61
CA THR A 92 1.20 10.17 10.77
C THR A 92 2.73 10.23 10.82
N CYS A 93 3.43 9.13 10.53
CA CYS A 93 4.89 9.09 10.48
C CYS A 93 5.46 9.97 9.35
N LEU A 94 4.86 9.92 8.17
CA LEU A 94 5.25 10.76 7.04
C LEU A 94 4.96 12.25 7.34
N ALA A 95 3.80 12.56 7.92
CA ALA A 95 3.47 13.92 8.34
C ALA A 95 4.50 14.47 9.35
N ALA A 96 4.95 13.64 10.31
CA ALA A 96 6.00 14.02 11.25
C ALA A 96 7.36 14.29 10.59
N LYS A 97 7.63 13.67 9.43
CA LYS A 97 8.81 13.94 8.58
C LYS A 97 8.61 15.16 7.66
N GLY A 98 7.46 15.83 7.71
CA GLY A 98 7.16 17.04 6.94
C GLY A 98 6.47 16.78 5.60
N TYR A 99 5.97 15.57 5.35
CA TYR A 99 5.17 15.28 4.16
C TYR A 99 3.76 15.87 4.33
N HIS A 100 3.25 16.50 3.29
CA HIS A 100 1.86 16.96 3.23
C HIS A 100 1.01 15.90 2.53
N LEU A 101 0.21 15.21 3.32
CA LEU A 101 -0.66 14.12 2.87
C LEU A 101 -2.06 14.65 2.59
N ASN A 102 -2.70 14.14 1.53
CA ASN A 102 -4.08 14.48 1.13
C ASN A 102 -5.06 13.39 1.55
#